data_AF-A0A511T9T4-F1
#
_entry.id   AF-A0A511T9T4-F1
#
_cell.length_a   1.000
_cell.length_b   1.000
_cell.length_c   1.000
_cell.angle_alpha   90.00
_cell.angle_beta   90.00
_cell.angle_gamma   90.00
#
_symmetry.space_group_name_H-M   'P 1'
#
loop_
_entity.id
_entity.type
_entity.pdbx_description
1 polymer ?
#
loop_
_entity_poly.entity_id
_entity_poly.type
_entity_poly.pdbx_seq_one_letter_code
_entity_poly.pdbx_strand_id
1 'polypeptide(L)'
;MRKALWVLAGALALSGCKKDGAAGSEAPGVEDAGAAGLDALEATEVGAAYVVTPEKLTAYVAYQRRMLEVYGSQVKGLQGLGVLVDAGTPEAMAEVRAGLKVVEAKAKAEAEARASAGLSVADINGLAQVVTAVIGQRQLGRTLQYEDELRKLEELQQKLPPEQREELAAQVASMRRQVESFQKLTDVRREYGDANVDVVLTREDELMKNYQEMLRVFTGTRR
;
A
#
# COMPACT_ATOMS: atom_id res chain seq x y z
N MET A 1 -20.54 -2.62 -33.17
CA MET A 1 -19.09 -2.83 -33.40
C MET A 1 -18.41 -2.81 -32.03
N ARG A 2 -18.24 -3.85 -31.19
CA ARG A 2 -17.89 -5.28 -31.34
C ARG A 2 -16.65 -5.50 -32.21
N LYS A 3 -15.47 -5.33 -31.62
CA LYS A 3 -14.17 -6.01 -31.88
C LYS A 3 -13.02 -5.17 -31.30
N ALA A 4 -12.54 -5.51 -30.11
CA ALA A 4 -11.18 -5.17 -29.62
C ALA A 4 -10.94 -5.87 -28.27
N LEU A 5 -11.17 -7.18 -28.25
CA LEU A 5 -10.87 -8.09 -27.15
C LEU A 5 -9.84 -9.06 -27.74
N TRP A 6 -8.81 -9.39 -26.97
CA TRP A 6 -7.76 -10.39 -27.23
C TRP A 6 -6.55 -9.94 -28.07
N VAL A 7 -5.41 -9.69 -27.41
CA VAL A 7 -4.09 -10.30 -27.68
C VAL A 7 -3.23 -10.14 -26.42
N LEU A 8 -2.40 -11.15 -26.10
CA LEU A 8 -1.41 -11.27 -25.01
C LEU A 8 -1.86 -11.95 -23.70
N ALA A 9 -2.44 -13.14 -23.85
CA ALA A 9 -2.10 -14.27 -23.00
C ALA A 9 -1.20 -15.21 -23.82
N GLY A 10 0.02 -15.47 -23.37
CA GLY A 10 0.92 -16.41 -24.05
C GLY A 10 2.40 -16.26 -23.69
N ALA A 11 2.78 -16.62 -22.46
CA ALA A 11 4.17 -16.97 -22.13
C ALA A 11 4.23 -17.81 -20.84
N LEU A 12 3.60 -18.99 -20.86
CA LEU A 12 3.87 -20.06 -19.90
C LEU A 12 3.91 -21.37 -20.67
N ALA A 13 5.12 -21.82 -21.00
CA ALA A 13 5.54 -23.23 -20.98
C ALA A 13 6.93 -23.38 -21.64
N LEU A 14 7.68 -24.36 -21.12
CA LEU A 14 8.84 -25.05 -21.73
C LEU A 14 10.25 -24.52 -21.38
N SER A 15 10.77 -24.97 -20.24
CA SER A 15 12.13 -25.52 -20.19
C SER A 15 12.28 -26.54 -19.07
N GLY A 16 12.07 -27.80 -19.43
CA GLY A 16 12.51 -28.98 -18.70
C GLY A 16 13.05 -30.01 -19.71
N CYS A 17 14.03 -30.81 -19.26
CA CYS A 17 14.89 -31.80 -19.95
C CYS A 17 16.24 -31.24 -20.44
N LYS A 18 17.41 -31.86 -20.21
CA LYS A 18 17.81 -33.24 -19.80
C LYS A 18 19.26 -33.14 -19.28
N LYS A 19 19.63 -33.76 -18.16
CA LYS A 19 20.31 -35.07 -18.03
C LYS A 19 21.63 -35.19 -18.82
N ASP A 20 22.74 -35.05 -18.10
CA ASP A 20 23.96 -35.85 -18.31
C ASP A 20 24.46 -36.33 -16.94
N GLY A 21 24.90 -37.59 -16.90
CA GLY A 21 25.25 -38.30 -15.67
C GLY A 21 26.76 -38.47 -15.47
N ALA A 22 27.08 -38.67 -14.19
CA ALA A 22 28.13 -39.53 -13.63
C ALA A 22 29.60 -39.27 -13.99
N ALA A 23 30.36 -38.82 -12.99
CA ALA A 23 31.55 -39.54 -12.50
C ALA A 23 31.85 -39.09 -11.07
N GLY A 24 31.97 -40.06 -10.16
CA GLY A 24 32.32 -39.83 -8.76
C GLY A 24 33.81 -39.56 -8.55
N SER A 25 34.11 -38.95 -7.41
CA SER A 25 35.36 -39.16 -6.69
C SER A 25 35.08 -38.97 -5.20
N GLU A 26 35.38 -40.00 -4.43
CA GLU A 26 35.22 -40.09 -2.98
C GLU A 26 36.24 -39.23 -2.20
N ALA A 27 35.72 -38.65 -1.11
CA ALA A 27 36.32 -38.48 0.23
C ALA A 27 37.41 -37.40 0.47
N PRO A 28 37.63 -36.94 1.73
CA PRO A 28 37.02 -37.33 3.01
C PRO A 28 36.45 -36.15 3.84
N GLY A 29 35.81 -36.49 4.95
CA GLY A 29 34.93 -35.59 5.71
C GLY A 29 35.59 -34.65 6.72
N VAL A 30 34.73 -33.80 7.27
CA VAL A 30 34.84 -33.25 8.62
C VAL A 30 33.42 -33.23 9.16
N GLU A 31 33.13 -34.16 10.08
CA GLU A 31 32.08 -33.94 11.07
C GLU A 31 32.59 -32.85 12.01
N ASP A 32 31.90 -31.71 12.06
CA ASP A 32 31.90 -30.91 13.28
C ASP A 32 30.45 -30.53 13.60
N ALA A 33 30.02 -31.04 14.74
CA ALA A 33 28.75 -30.74 15.36
C ALA A 33 28.93 -29.45 16.17
N GLY A 34 28.28 -28.36 15.76
CA GLY A 34 28.33 -27.15 16.59
C GLY A 34 27.91 -25.84 15.95
N ALA A 35 26.66 -25.73 15.49
CA ALA A 35 25.98 -24.44 15.39
C ALA A 35 24.46 -24.65 15.39
N ALA A 36 23.95 -25.29 16.45
CA ALA A 36 22.55 -25.17 16.79
C ALA A 36 22.30 -23.74 17.28
N GLY A 37 21.56 -22.97 16.47
CA GLY A 37 21.15 -21.62 16.80
C GLY A 37 21.93 -20.60 15.99
N LEU A 38 21.33 -20.17 14.87
CA LEU A 38 21.29 -18.78 14.37
C LEU A 38 20.58 -18.67 13.00
N ASP A 39 20.12 -19.78 12.39
CA ASP A 39 19.37 -19.77 11.11
C ASP A 39 17.86 -20.04 11.22
N ALA A 40 17.26 -19.92 12.41
CA ALA A 40 15.83 -20.21 12.63
C ALA A 40 14.96 -18.97 12.92
N LEU A 41 15.39 -17.77 12.48
CA LEU A 41 14.62 -16.54 12.61
C LEU A 41 14.69 -15.67 11.35
N GLU A 42 14.54 -16.24 10.14
CA GLU A 42 14.11 -15.44 8.96
C GLU A 42 13.64 -16.28 7.76
N ALA A 43 13.07 -17.46 8.01
CA ALA A 43 12.21 -18.11 7.04
C ALA A 43 10.77 -17.67 7.31
N THR A 44 10.44 -16.42 6.95
CA THR A 44 9.03 -16.04 6.85
C THR A 44 8.45 -16.89 5.74
N GLU A 45 7.54 -17.80 6.10
CA GLU A 45 6.77 -18.60 5.16
C GLU A 45 6.27 -17.72 4.01
N VAL A 46 6.81 -17.95 2.82
CA VAL A 46 6.26 -17.46 1.56
C VAL A 46 4.96 -18.23 1.35
N GLY A 47 3.88 -17.81 2.02
CA GLY A 47 2.58 -18.49 1.93
C GLY A 47 1.52 -18.05 2.94
N ALA A 48 1.90 -17.54 4.13
CA ALA A 48 0.94 -17.07 5.11
C ALA A 48 0.55 -15.60 4.86
N ALA A 49 -0.76 -15.33 4.78
CA ALA A 49 -1.25 -13.95 4.70
C ALA A 49 -0.79 -13.15 5.93
N TYR A 50 -0.31 -11.92 5.72
CA TYR A 50 0.17 -11.06 6.79
C TYR A 50 -0.92 -10.81 7.85
N VAL A 51 -0.58 -10.94 9.14
CA VAL A 51 -1.52 -10.75 10.25
C VAL A 51 -1.27 -9.40 10.93
N VAL A 52 -2.32 -8.57 10.97
CA VAL A 52 -2.33 -7.27 11.63
C VAL A 52 -2.75 -7.47 13.10
N THR A 53 -1.90 -7.05 14.02
CA THR A 53 -2.23 -7.00 15.45
C THR A 53 -2.44 -5.56 15.91
N PRO A 54 -3.20 -5.31 17.00
CA PRO A 54 -3.40 -3.97 17.54
C PRO A 54 -2.10 -3.24 17.91
N GLU A 55 -1.10 -3.99 18.40
CA GLU A 55 0.20 -3.46 18.84
C GLU A 55 0.99 -2.99 17.61
N LYS A 56 1.10 -3.86 16.59
CA LYS A 56 1.78 -3.53 15.32
C LYS A 56 1.11 -2.35 14.62
N LEU A 57 -0.22 -2.32 14.59
CA LEU A 57 -0.96 -1.22 14.01
C LEU A 57 -0.72 0.09 14.76
N THR A 58 -0.69 0.07 16.10
CA THR A 58 -0.41 1.25 16.91
C THR A 58 1.00 1.79 16.66
N ALA A 59 2.00 0.90 16.63
CA ALA A 59 3.37 1.28 16.27
C ALA A 59 3.43 1.86 14.84
N TYR A 60 2.69 1.28 13.90
CA TYR A 60 2.65 1.72 12.52
C TYR A 60 1.97 3.09 12.34
N VAL A 61 0.91 3.39 13.09
CA VAL A 61 0.29 4.74 13.10
C VAL A 61 1.31 5.80 13.55
N ALA A 62 2.07 5.51 14.61
CA ALA A 62 3.12 6.41 15.10
C ALA A 62 4.26 6.57 14.08
N TYR A 63 4.69 5.46 13.47
CA TYR A 63 5.66 5.45 12.38
C TYR A 63 5.20 6.33 11.20
N GLN A 64 3.95 6.18 10.74
CA GLN A 64 3.40 6.99 9.65
C GLN A 64 3.43 8.49 9.98
N ARG A 65 3.02 8.89 11.20
CA ARG A 65 3.08 10.29 11.63
C ARG A 65 4.51 10.83 11.58
N ARG A 66 5.47 10.06 12.11
CA ARG A 66 6.88 10.45 12.08
C ARG A 66 7.41 10.60 10.66
N MET A 67 7.05 9.67 9.77
CA MET A 67 7.45 9.74 8.37
C MET A 67 6.83 10.96 7.65
N LEU A 68 5.60 11.34 7.97
CA LEU A 68 4.97 12.55 7.42
C LEU A 68 5.69 13.83 7.85
N GLU A 69 6.16 13.92 9.10
CA GLU A 69 7.02 15.03 9.55
C GLU A 69 8.33 15.10 8.76
N VAL A 70 8.96 13.94 8.55
CA VAL A 70 10.19 13.81 7.77
C VAL A 70 9.94 14.27 6.33
N TYR A 71 8.90 13.77 5.67
CA TYR A 71 8.56 14.16 4.30
C TYR A 71 8.20 15.66 4.19
N GLY A 72 7.44 16.19 5.13
CA GLY A 72 7.10 17.62 5.17
C GLY A 72 8.33 18.53 5.32
N SER A 73 9.32 18.11 6.11
CA SER A 73 10.60 18.84 6.24
C SER A 73 11.44 18.78 4.96
N GLN A 74 11.38 17.66 4.23
CA GLN A 74 12.14 17.43 3.01
C GLN A 74 11.57 18.17 1.80
N VAL A 75 10.24 18.17 1.61
CA VAL A 75 9.61 18.95 0.54
C VAL A 75 9.98 20.43 0.65
N LYS A 76 10.08 20.98 1.87
CA LYS A 76 10.58 22.35 2.11
C LYS A 76 12.06 22.51 1.75
N GLY A 77 12.90 21.51 2.05
CA GLY A 77 14.33 21.53 1.70
C GLY A 77 14.61 21.38 0.20
N LEU A 78 13.77 20.65 -0.53
CA LEU A 78 13.92 20.39 -1.97
C LEU A 78 13.31 21.49 -2.86
N GLN A 79 12.35 22.27 -2.37
CA GLN A 79 11.75 23.41 -3.11
C GLN A 79 12.78 24.47 -3.54
N GLY A 80 14.00 24.46 -2.97
CA GLY A 80 15.10 25.35 -3.37
C GLY A 80 16.08 24.78 -4.40
N LEU A 81 15.98 23.50 -4.80
CA LEU A 81 16.99 22.82 -5.64
C LEU A 81 16.63 22.75 -7.14
N GLY A 82 15.44 23.23 -7.54
CA GLY A 82 14.93 23.05 -8.90
C GLY A 82 15.44 24.05 -9.94
N VAL A 83 16.23 25.06 -9.55
CA VAL A 83 16.51 26.23 -10.41
C VAL A 83 17.87 26.15 -11.14
N LEU A 84 18.77 25.22 -10.80
CA LEU A 84 20.16 25.27 -11.27
C LEU A 84 20.73 23.96 -11.86
N VAL A 85 19.92 22.94 -12.11
CA VAL A 85 20.42 21.61 -12.54
C VAL A 85 20.89 21.53 -14.01
N ASP A 86 20.73 22.59 -14.81
CA ASP A 86 21.05 22.55 -16.25
C ASP A 86 22.46 23.05 -16.64
N ALA A 87 23.33 23.37 -15.69
CA ALA A 87 24.69 23.79 -16.01
C ALA A 87 25.70 23.04 -15.13
N GLY A 88 26.74 22.44 -15.72
CA GLY A 88 27.84 21.77 -15.01
C GLY A 88 28.73 22.72 -14.18
N THR A 89 28.12 23.69 -13.51
CA THR A 89 28.76 24.72 -12.70
C THR A 89 29.07 24.20 -11.28
N PRO A 90 30.06 24.79 -10.59
CA PRO A 90 30.33 24.49 -9.19
C PRO A 90 29.11 24.63 -8.27
N GLU A 91 28.21 25.55 -8.58
CA GLU A 91 26.95 25.79 -7.88
C GLU A 91 25.98 24.61 -8.06
N ALA A 92 25.81 24.11 -9.28
CA ALA A 92 25.00 22.91 -9.53
C ALA A 92 25.58 21.67 -8.83
N MET A 93 26.92 21.52 -8.79
CA MET A 93 27.58 20.45 -8.05
C MET A 93 27.45 20.60 -6.52
N ALA A 94 27.28 21.83 -6.00
CA ALA A 94 26.97 22.06 -4.59
C ALA A 94 25.51 21.70 -4.28
N GLU A 95 24.58 21.99 -5.18
CA GLU A 95 23.17 21.61 -5.07
C GLU A 95 22.95 20.10 -5.17
N VAL A 96 23.66 19.40 -6.07
CA VAL A 96 23.64 17.92 -6.13
C VAL A 96 24.11 17.32 -4.80
N ARG A 97 25.17 17.86 -4.20
CA ARG A 97 25.65 17.43 -2.87
C ARG A 97 24.64 17.74 -1.76
N ALA A 98 23.93 18.88 -1.85
CA ALA A 98 22.85 19.19 -0.93
C ALA A 98 21.67 18.21 -1.09
N GLY A 99 21.31 17.86 -2.34
CA GLY A 99 20.32 16.83 -2.65
C GLY A 99 20.67 15.46 -2.09
N LEU A 100 21.93 15.02 -2.24
CA LEU A 100 22.43 13.76 -1.66
C LEU A 100 22.33 13.77 -0.13
N LYS A 101 22.67 14.88 0.54
CA LYS A 101 22.51 15.01 2.00
C LYS A 101 21.05 14.91 2.44
N VAL A 102 20.10 15.43 1.65
CA VAL A 102 18.67 15.28 1.93
C VAL A 102 18.24 13.82 1.82
N VAL A 103 18.75 13.08 0.83
CA VAL A 103 18.47 11.65 0.65
C VAL A 103 19.09 10.82 1.79
N GLU A 104 20.32 11.10 2.19
CA GLU A 104 20.97 10.43 3.33
C GLU A 104 20.23 10.70 4.64
N ALA A 105 19.82 11.96 4.87
CA ALA A 105 19.01 12.33 6.04
C ALA A 105 17.67 11.60 6.04
N LYS A 106 17.04 11.38 4.87
CA LYS A 106 15.82 10.57 4.73
C LYS A 106 16.06 9.12 5.15
N ALA A 107 17.09 8.48 4.59
CA ALA A 107 17.39 7.10 4.87
C ALA A 107 17.66 6.88 6.37
N LYS A 108 18.40 7.81 7.00
CA LYS A 108 18.64 7.80 8.44
C LYS A 108 17.37 7.97 9.26
N ALA A 109 16.55 8.97 8.92
CA ALA A 109 15.30 9.23 9.64
C ALA A 109 14.31 8.06 9.53
N GLU A 110 14.25 7.40 8.38
CA GLU A 110 13.42 6.20 8.19
C GLU A 110 13.94 5.01 9.01
N ALA A 111 15.26 4.81 9.03
CA ALA A 111 15.87 3.76 9.86
C ALA A 111 15.62 4.00 11.36
N GLU A 112 15.75 5.24 11.84
CA GLU A 112 15.47 5.63 13.22
C GLU A 112 13.98 5.47 13.56
N ALA A 113 13.07 5.87 12.65
CA ALA A 113 11.63 5.73 12.85
C ALA A 113 11.22 4.25 12.91
N ARG A 114 11.79 3.40 12.06
CA ARG A 114 11.58 1.95 12.07
C ARG A 114 12.06 1.33 13.38
N ALA A 115 13.30 1.64 13.78
CA ALA A 115 13.89 1.14 15.02
C ALA A 115 13.06 1.56 16.24
N SER A 116 12.62 2.81 16.29
CA SER A 116 11.79 3.35 17.38
C SER A 116 10.40 2.71 17.45
N ALA A 117 9.84 2.32 16.30
CA ALA A 117 8.55 1.65 16.21
C ALA A 117 8.64 0.15 16.55
N GLY A 118 9.85 -0.43 16.60
CA GLY A 118 10.04 -1.87 16.81
C GLY A 118 9.44 -2.74 15.69
N LEU A 119 9.28 -2.16 14.49
CA LEU A 119 8.69 -2.85 13.33
C LEU A 119 9.78 -3.36 12.40
N SER A 120 9.62 -4.59 11.91
CA SER A 120 10.45 -5.09 10.82
C SER A 120 10.08 -4.43 9.48
N VAL A 121 10.93 -4.59 8.46
CA VAL A 121 10.60 -4.18 7.09
C VAL A 121 9.38 -4.96 6.57
N ALA A 122 9.29 -6.26 6.88
CA ALA A 122 8.15 -7.08 6.53
C ALA A 122 6.86 -6.57 7.19
N ASP A 123 6.93 -6.13 8.45
CA ASP A 123 5.78 -5.54 9.14
C ASP A 123 5.32 -4.24 8.51
N ILE A 124 6.24 -3.33 8.20
CA ILE A 124 5.91 -2.07 7.55
C ILE A 124 5.23 -2.32 6.20
N ASN A 125 5.76 -3.25 5.41
CA ASN A 125 5.21 -3.56 4.09
C ASN A 125 3.84 -4.26 4.18
N GLY A 126 3.69 -5.24 5.08
CA GLY A 126 2.43 -5.93 5.31
C GLY A 126 1.35 -4.99 5.82
N LEU A 127 1.66 -4.16 6.83
CA LEU A 127 0.76 -3.14 7.35
C LEU A 127 0.39 -2.12 6.27
N ALA A 128 1.36 -1.64 5.49
CA ALA A 128 1.11 -0.69 4.42
C ALA A 128 0.11 -1.23 3.39
N GLN A 129 0.22 -2.50 2.99
CA GLN A 129 -0.72 -3.12 2.05
C GLN A 129 -2.16 -3.14 2.62
N VAL A 130 -2.33 -3.71 3.81
CA VAL A 130 -3.67 -3.84 4.43
C VAL A 130 -4.28 -2.46 4.72
N VAL A 131 -3.51 -1.57 5.35
CA VAL A 131 -3.97 -0.20 5.67
C VAL A 131 -4.35 0.56 4.40
N THR A 132 -3.52 0.49 3.35
CA THR A 132 -3.81 1.20 2.10
C THR A 132 -5.07 0.65 1.43
N ALA A 133 -5.27 -0.67 1.43
CA ALA A 133 -6.49 -1.27 0.89
C ALA A 133 -7.75 -0.83 1.65
N VAL A 134 -7.73 -0.89 2.99
CA VAL A 134 -8.86 -0.48 3.85
C VAL A 134 -9.14 1.01 3.72
N ILE A 135 -8.14 1.86 3.98
CA ILE A 135 -8.30 3.32 4.04
C ILE A 135 -8.49 3.90 2.63
N GLY A 136 -7.81 3.36 1.63
CA GLY A 136 -7.99 3.75 0.22
C GLY A 136 -9.41 3.49 -0.25
N GLN A 137 -9.99 2.32 0.04
CA GLN A 137 -11.37 2.02 -0.31
C GLN A 137 -12.38 2.90 0.45
N ARG A 138 -12.15 3.15 1.75
CA ARG A 138 -12.93 4.12 2.54
C ARG A 138 -12.91 5.51 1.94
N GLN A 139 -11.72 6.00 1.59
CA GLN A 139 -11.54 7.32 1.01
C GLN A 139 -12.18 7.42 -0.37
N LEU A 140 -12.04 6.39 -1.21
CA LEU A 140 -12.66 6.34 -2.53
C LEU A 140 -14.19 6.41 -2.43
N GLY A 141 -14.79 5.66 -1.51
CA GLY A 141 -16.23 5.73 -1.25
C GLY A 141 -16.71 7.13 -0.85
N ARG A 142 -15.93 7.83 -0.02
CA ARG A 142 -16.21 9.24 0.38
C ARG A 142 -16.03 10.21 -0.78
N THR A 143 -14.98 10.06 -1.59
CA THR A 143 -14.66 10.97 -2.70
C THR A 143 -15.65 10.85 -3.84
N LEU A 144 -16.13 9.64 -4.15
CA LEU A 144 -17.06 9.42 -5.26
C LEU A 144 -18.51 9.78 -4.92
N GLN A 145 -18.81 10.15 -3.68
CA GLN A 145 -20.15 10.60 -3.24
C GLN A 145 -21.29 9.63 -3.59
N TYR A 146 -21.00 8.34 -3.75
CA TYR A 146 -22.00 7.34 -4.16
C TYR A 146 -23.22 7.29 -3.24
N GLU A 147 -23.04 7.58 -1.95
CA GLU A 147 -24.16 7.67 -0.99
C GLU A 147 -25.11 8.82 -1.30
N ASP A 148 -24.58 9.99 -1.65
CA ASP A 148 -25.38 11.16 -1.99
C ASP A 148 -26.04 11.01 -3.36
N GLU A 149 -25.32 10.43 -4.33
CA GLU A 149 -25.89 10.07 -5.63
C GLU A 149 -27.01 9.03 -5.49
N LEU A 150 -26.82 8.02 -4.62
CA LEU A 150 -27.81 6.99 -4.35
C LEU A 150 -29.07 7.62 -3.76
N ARG A 151 -28.92 8.50 -2.77
CA ARG A 151 -30.05 9.22 -2.18
C ARG A 151 -30.84 10.00 -3.23
N LYS A 152 -30.15 10.73 -4.12
CA LYS A 152 -30.79 11.47 -5.22
C LYS A 152 -31.55 10.55 -6.18
N LEU A 153 -30.97 9.40 -6.54
CA LEU A 153 -31.65 8.43 -7.41
C LEU A 153 -32.86 7.79 -6.73
N GLU A 154 -32.79 7.50 -5.43
CA GLU A 154 -33.91 6.96 -4.66
C GLU A 154 -35.06 7.97 -4.54
N GLU A 155 -34.74 9.25 -4.27
CA GLU A 155 -35.72 10.33 -4.27
C GLU A 155 -36.37 10.54 -5.63
N LEU A 156 -35.58 10.45 -6.72
CA LEU A 156 -36.11 10.52 -8.08
C LEU A 156 -37.05 9.34 -8.35
N GLN A 157 -36.63 8.11 -8.00
CA GLN A 157 -37.45 6.90 -8.17
C GLN A 157 -38.81 7.06 -7.50
N GLN A 158 -38.87 7.62 -6.29
CA GLN A 158 -40.14 7.82 -5.58
C GLN A 158 -41.09 8.82 -6.28
N LYS A 159 -40.57 9.71 -7.12
CA LYS A 159 -41.35 10.74 -7.84
C LYS A 159 -41.81 10.29 -9.22
N LEU A 160 -41.27 9.19 -9.75
CA LEU A 160 -41.61 8.69 -11.09
C LEU A 160 -42.92 7.90 -11.12
N PRO A 161 -43.58 7.77 -12.29
CA PRO A 161 -44.67 6.81 -12.51
C PRO A 161 -44.20 5.35 -12.40
N PRO A 162 -45.09 4.39 -12.09
CA PRO A 162 -44.71 2.99 -11.76
C PRO A 162 -43.83 2.31 -12.81
N GLU A 163 -44.14 2.46 -14.10
CA GLU A 163 -43.38 1.86 -15.20
C GLU A 163 -41.92 2.34 -15.22
N GLN A 164 -41.69 3.65 -15.01
CA GLN A 164 -40.35 4.22 -14.94
C GLN A 164 -39.62 3.92 -13.62
N ARG A 165 -40.36 3.60 -12.54
CA ARG A 165 -39.75 3.15 -11.28
C ARG A 165 -39.09 1.79 -11.42
N GLU A 166 -39.73 0.88 -12.16
CA GLU A 166 -39.20 -0.45 -12.42
C GLU A 166 -37.94 -0.39 -13.28
N GLU A 167 -37.92 0.46 -14.31
CA GLU A 167 -36.73 0.70 -15.13
C GLU A 167 -35.55 1.24 -14.29
N LEU A 168 -35.81 2.21 -13.39
CA LEU A 168 -34.79 2.79 -12.53
C LEU A 168 -34.37 1.87 -11.37
N ALA A 169 -35.20 0.88 -11.00
CA ALA A 169 -34.96 0.00 -9.86
C ALA A 169 -33.66 -0.81 -10.00
N ALA A 170 -33.35 -1.28 -11.21
CA ALA A 170 -32.13 -2.03 -11.47
C ALA A 170 -30.88 -1.18 -11.24
N GLN A 171 -30.90 0.10 -11.64
CA GLN A 171 -29.80 1.03 -11.43
C GLN A 171 -29.62 1.36 -9.95
N VAL A 172 -30.71 1.68 -9.24
CA VAL A 172 -30.70 1.94 -7.79
C VAL A 172 -30.18 0.72 -7.03
N ALA A 173 -30.62 -0.48 -7.38
CA ALA A 173 -30.14 -1.72 -6.75
C ALA A 173 -28.64 -1.96 -7.00
N SER A 174 -28.15 -1.67 -8.21
CA SER A 174 -26.73 -1.75 -8.52
C SER A 174 -25.92 -0.76 -7.68
N MET A 175 -26.40 0.47 -7.56
CA MET A 175 -25.70 1.51 -6.81
C MET A 175 -25.72 1.26 -5.30
N ARG A 176 -26.82 0.70 -4.76
CA ARG A 176 -26.85 0.20 -3.36
C ARG A 176 -25.76 -0.83 -3.09
N ARG A 177 -25.61 -1.83 -3.97
CA ARG A 177 -24.57 -2.85 -3.81
C ARG A 177 -23.17 -2.25 -3.83
N GLN A 178 -22.96 -1.23 -4.66
CA GLN A 178 -21.68 -0.54 -4.76
C GLN A 178 -21.39 0.31 -3.51
N VAL A 179 -22.37 1.05 -2.99
CA VAL A 179 -22.25 1.75 -1.70
C VAL A 179 -21.95 0.74 -0.58
N GLU A 180 -22.68 -0.37 -0.55
CA GLU A 180 -22.51 -1.42 0.44
C GLU A 180 -21.11 -2.06 0.38
N SER A 181 -20.56 -2.29 -0.83
CA SER A 181 -19.20 -2.85 -0.96
C SER A 181 -18.13 -1.90 -0.44
N PHE A 182 -18.29 -0.58 -0.63
CA PHE A 182 -17.42 0.43 -0.04
C PHE A 182 -17.57 0.52 1.48
N GLN A 183 -18.80 0.45 1.99
CA GLN A 183 -19.07 0.55 3.43
C GLN A 183 -18.64 -0.69 4.20
N LYS A 184 -18.90 -1.89 3.66
CA LYS A 184 -18.59 -3.16 4.30
C LYS A 184 -17.20 -3.67 3.97
N LEU A 185 -16.51 -3.04 3.01
CA LEU A 185 -15.17 -3.44 2.56
C LEU A 185 -15.11 -4.89 2.08
N THR A 186 -16.16 -5.36 1.38
CA THR A 186 -16.33 -6.78 1.03
C THR A 186 -15.16 -7.36 0.25
N ASP A 187 -14.60 -6.60 -0.70
CA ASP A 187 -13.46 -7.04 -1.49
C ASP A 187 -12.17 -7.10 -0.65
N VAL A 188 -11.94 -6.10 0.21
CA VAL A 188 -10.78 -6.07 1.12
C VAL A 188 -10.85 -7.20 2.14
N ARG A 189 -12.04 -7.48 2.68
CA ARG A 189 -12.27 -8.59 3.62
C ARG A 189 -12.01 -9.95 2.97
N ARG A 190 -12.37 -10.11 1.69
CA ARG A 190 -12.05 -11.33 0.94
C ARG A 190 -10.54 -11.52 0.74
N GLU A 191 -9.81 -10.43 0.52
CA GLU A 191 -8.37 -10.48 0.24
C GLU A 191 -7.52 -10.59 1.52
N TYR A 192 -7.84 -9.83 2.55
CA TYR A 192 -7.01 -9.70 3.76
C TYR A 192 -7.62 -10.36 5.01
N GLY A 193 -8.86 -10.83 4.95
CA GLY A 193 -9.57 -11.43 6.06
C GLY A 193 -10.24 -10.42 7.00
N ASP A 194 -11.34 -10.84 7.62
CA ASP A 194 -12.14 -9.99 8.51
C ASP A 194 -11.35 -9.46 9.70
N ALA A 195 -10.57 -10.32 10.35
CA ALA A 195 -9.80 -9.95 11.54
C ALA A 195 -8.82 -8.80 11.28
N ASN A 196 -8.10 -8.84 10.15
CA ASN A 196 -7.18 -7.78 9.76
C ASN A 196 -7.91 -6.46 9.50
N VAL A 197 -9.02 -6.53 8.75
CA VAL A 197 -9.84 -5.35 8.45
C VAL A 197 -10.39 -4.74 9.74
N ASP A 198 -10.93 -5.56 10.64
CA ASP A 198 -11.50 -5.10 11.90
C ASP A 198 -10.45 -4.43 12.79
N VAL A 199 -9.24 -4.99 12.89
CA VAL A 199 -8.13 -4.37 13.62
C VAL A 199 -7.78 -3.01 13.01
N VAL A 200 -7.65 -2.90 11.68
CA VAL A 200 -7.38 -1.61 11.01
C VAL A 200 -8.47 -0.58 11.29
N LEU A 201 -9.74 -1.00 11.25
CA LEU A 201 -10.88 -0.12 11.50
C LEU A 201 -10.90 0.44 12.93
N THR A 202 -10.29 -0.22 13.92
CA THR A 202 -10.15 0.34 15.28
C THR A 202 -9.34 1.64 15.33
N ARG A 203 -8.54 1.93 14.30
CA ARG A 203 -7.73 3.15 14.16
C ARG A 203 -8.10 3.97 12.92
N GLU A 204 -9.29 3.76 12.35
CA GLU A 204 -9.70 4.36 11.07
C GLU A 204 -9.47 5.89 11.05
N ASP A 205 -9.91 6.60 12.09
CA ASP A 205 -9.80 8.06 12.14
C ASP A 205 -8.36 8.56 12.11
N GLU A 206 -7.45 7.87 12.79
CA GLU A 206 -6.04 8.25 12.84
C GLU A 206 -5.35 7.98 11.50
N LEU A 207 -5.62 6.82 10.92
CA LEU A 207 -5.08 6.42 9.63
C LEU A 207 -5.62 7.29 8.50
N MET A 208 -6.90 7.67 8.55
CA MET A 208 -7.51 8.58 7.59
C MET A 208 -6.90 9.98 7.66
N LYS A 209 -6.64 10.49 8.87
CA LYS A 209 -5.91 11.76 9.07
C LYS A 209 -4.50 11.69 8.49
N ASN A 210 -3.76 10.62 8.79
CA ASN A 210 -2.42 10.40 8.22
C ASN A 210 -2.47 10.35 6.69
N TYR A 211 -3.44 9.64 6.11
CA TYR A 211 -3.62 9.53 4.66
C TYR A 211 -3.94 10.88 4.01
N GLN A 212 -4.83 11.67 4.60
CA GLN A 212 -5.13 13.01 4.09
C GLN A 212 -3.93 13.95 4.18
N GLU A 213 -3.17 13.87 5.27
CA GLU A 213 -1.96 14.67 5.43
C GLU A 213 -0.87 14.25 4.43
N MET A 214 -0.72 12.94 4.20
CA MET A 214 0.14 12.40 3.15
C MET A 214 -0.22 13.02 1.79
N LEU A 215 -1.50 12.98 1.41
CA LEU A 215 -1.95 13.61 0.17
C LEU A 215 -1.58 15.10 0.13
N ARG A 216 -1.85 15.88 1.19
CA ARG A 216 -1.51 17.31 1.23
C ARG A 216 -0.02 17.59 1.06
N VAL A 217 0.83 16.82 1.76
CA VAL A 217 2.29 16.97 1.70
C VAL A 217 2.79 16.74 0.28
N PHE A 218 2.24 15.73 -0.43
CA PHE A 218 2.67 15.41 -1.80
C PHE A 218 1.99 16.24 -2.89
N THR A 219 0.76 16.70 -2.70
CA THR A 219 0.05 17.59 -3.67
C THR A 219 0.38 19.06 -3.49
N GLY A 220 1.17 19.42 -2.46
CA GLY A 220 1.61 20.80 -2.22
C GLY A 220 0.50 21.77 -1.81
N THR A 221 -0.70 21.26 -1.49
CA THR A 221 -1.88 22.08 -1.19
C THR A 221 -1.78 22.64 0.23
N ARG A 222 -1.26 23.87 0.39
CA ARG A 222 -1.22 24.57 1.68
C ARG A 222 -2.56 25.25 1.98
N ARG A 223 -2.86 25.33 3.28
CA ARG A 223 -3.96 26.12 3.87
C ARG A 223 -3.66 27.62 3.78
#